data_AF-A0A0M9DPL0-F1
#
_entry.id   AF-A0A0M9DPL0-F1
#
_cell.length_a   1.000
_cell.length_b   1.000
_cell.length_c   1.000
_cell.angle_alpha   90.00
_cell.angle_beta   90.00
_cell.angle_gamma   90.00
#
_symmetry.space_group_name_H-M   'P 1'
#
loop_
_entity.id
_entity.type
_entity.pdbx_description
1 polymer ?
#
loop_
_entity_poly.entity_id
_entity_poly.type
_entity_poly.pdbx_seq_one_letter_code
_entity_poly.pdbx_strand_id
1 'polypeptide(L)'
;MKNYKLFSGLVLGISTCVLVACGVGGGSNLSVNTVGWSAETPVDVKFTPTNDNFKEFIGNFQQAKFPMQLDERNIAFFRAKASFKNDQMQSQEPTWKKKLIADKFEEFVPSINEGRFSRVPTHSETQYVAKLAENSQFVAVIYSISTAYGDYGYSEDSNNTPVRFMLSTYNNKGEIIDEKVIAYNDRMGMSTATIEKNLKVKTQKFENVFGKDEDGNSNYIPTGKKVKSEITYQISKNGTIETVGESKSKDKEAKDRTDYVF
;
A
#
# COMPACT_ATOMS: atom_id res chain seq x y z
N MET A 1 29.00 45.04 52.18
CA MET A 1 30.15 44.60 51.36
C MET A 1 29.63 43.89 50.11
N LYS A 2 30.06 44.39 48.95
CA LYS A 2 30.25 43.75 47.62
C LYS A 2 29.15 42.85 47.01
N ASN A 3 28.61 43.39 45.91
CA ASN A 3 28.06 42.79 44.69
C ASN A 3 28.72 41.47 44.22
N TYR A 4 28.00 40.63 43.45
CA TYR A 4 28.03 40.63 41.96
C TYR A 4 27.30 39.43 41.30
N LYS A 5 26.52 39.77 40.24
CA LYS A 5 26.43 39.13 38.90
C LYS A 5 25.73 37.77 38.74
N LEU A 6 24.61 37.69 37.99
CA LEU A 6 24.43 37.66 36.52
C LEU A 6 24.74 36.28 35.91
N PHE A 7 23.76 35.63 35.30
CA PHE A 7 23.90 35.05 33.96
C PHE A 7 22.54 34.87 33.27
N SER A 8 22.34 35.73 32.27
CA SER A 8 21.33 35.71 31.22
C SER A 8 21.72 34.73 30.11
N GLY A 9 20.75 33.99 29.57
CA GLY A 9 20.93 33.14 28.39
C GLY A 9 19.65 33.08 27.57
N LEU A 10 19.27 34.20 26.93
CA LEU A 10 18.23 34.24 25.91
C LEU A 10 18.90 33.98 24.55
N VAL A 11 18.57 32.86 23.91
CA VAL A 11 19.05 32.51 22.58
C VAL A 11 18.21 33.24 21.53
N LEU A 12 18.83 34.19 20.84
CA LEU A 12 18.34 34.77 19.58
C LEU A 12 18.77 33.83 18.43
N GLY A 13 17.80 33.19 17.79
CA GLY A 13 17.99 32.45 16.55
C GLY A 13 17.50 33.29 15.37
N ILE A 14 18.43 33.95 14.69
CA ILE A 14 18.24 34.66 13.42
C ILE A 14 18.03 33.62 12.30
N SER A 15 16.98 33.76 11.51
CA SER A 15 16.90 33.12 10.19
C SER A 15 16.60 34.17 9.14
N THR A 16 17.67 34.72 8.58
CA THR A 16 17.70 35.53 7.37
C THR A 16 17.47 34.62 6.17
N CYS A 17 16.34 34.77 5.48
CA CYS A 17 16.18 34.21 4.14
C CYS A 17 16.76 35.18 3.10
N VAL A 18 17.80 34.72 2.42
CA VAL A 18 18.41 35.35 1.26
C VAL A 18 17.48 35.17 0.06
N LEU A 19 16.92 36.26 -0.46
CA LEU A 19 16.29 36.27 -1.78
C LEU A 19 17.38 36.53 -2.83
N VAL A 20 17.74 35.47 -3.56
CA VAL A 20 18.50 35.58 -4.81
C VAL A 20 17.54 36.07 -5.89
N ALA A 21 17.69 37.32 -6.29
CA ALA A 21 17.11 37.84 -7.53
C ALA A 21 18.02 37.46 -8.70
N CYS A 22 17.49 36.77 -9.70
CA CYS A 22 18.11 36.60 -11.01
C CYS A 22 17.03 36.60 -12.10
N GLY A 23 17.18 37.52 -13.05
CA GLY A 23 16.99 37.22 -14.47
C GLY A 23 15.60 37.37 -15.06
N VAL A 24 15.34 38.56 -15.60
CA VAL A 24 14.35 38.81 -16.65
C VAL A 24 14.85 38.18 -17.95
N GLY A 25 14.04 37.35 -18.61
CA GLY A 25 14.41 36.74 -19.90
C GLY A 25 13.30 35.90 -20.52
N GLY A 26 12.43 36.57 -21.28
CA GLY A 26 11.66 36.10 -22.44
C GLY A 26 11.19 34.64 -22.57
N GLY A 27 9.87 34.49 -22.75
CA GLY A 27 9.35 33.59 -23.77
C GLY A 27 8.44 32.45 -23.28
N SER A 28 7.25 32.44 -23.88
CA SER A 28 6.30 31.33 -24.02
C SER A 28 5.42 30.95 -22.82
N ASN A 29 4.12 31.19 -23.03
CA ASN A 29 2.97 30.69 -22.28
C ASN A 29 3.05 29.18 -22.04
N LEU A 30 3.09 28.77 -20.78
CA LEU A 30 2.53 27.52 -20.27
C LEU A 30 2.29 27.73 -18.77
N SER A 31 1.08 28.13 -18.41
CA SER A 31 0.63 28.21 -17.03
C SER A 31 0.45 26.79 -16.47
N VAL A 32 1.55 26.18 -16.03
CA VAL A 32 1.50 25.02 -15.15
C VAL A 32 1.21 25.57 -13.76
N ASN A 33 -0.05 25.50 -13.35
CA ASN A 33 -0.45 25.65 -11.96
C ASN A 33 0.20 24.53 -11.13
N THR A 34 1.48 24.73 -10.81
CA THR A 34 2.18 23.92 -9.82
C THR A 34 1.66 24.41 -8.49
N VAL A 35 0.59 23.79 -8.00
CA VAL A 35 0.14 23.97 -6.62
C VAL A 35 1.20 23.31 -5.73
N GLY A 36 2.26 24.08 -5.46
CA GLY A 36 3.21 23.78 -4.41
C GLY A 36 2.45 23.88 -3.08
N TRP A 37 1.87 22.76 -2.65
CA TRP A 37 1.36 22.65 -1.29
C TRP A 37 2.55 22.68 -0.34
N SER A 38 2.93 23.87 0.08
CA SER A 38 3.55 24.07 1.39
C SER A 38 2.51 23.60 2.40
N ALA A 39 2.74 22.43 2.99
CA ALA A 39 1.99 21.97 4.15
C ALA A 39 2.41 22.83 5.33
N GLU A 40 1.89 24.05 5.42
CA GLU A 40 1.71 24.70 6.70
C GLU A 40 0.69 23.85 7.46
N THR A 41 1.18 22.89 8.24
CA THR A 41 0.38 22.09 9.16
C THR A 41 -0.32 23.03 10.13
N PRO A 42 -1.66 23.12 10.13
CA PRO A 42 -2.36 23.73 11.24
C PRO A 42 -2.07 22.91 12.49
N VAL A 43 -1.74 23.62 13.55
CA VAL A 43 -1.41 23.14 14.89
C VAL A 43 -2.55 22.29 15.47
N ASP A 44 -2.20 21.09 15.95
CA ASP A 44 -2.85 20.29 16.99
C ASP A 44 -4.37 20.04 16.94
N VAL A 45 -4.85 19.35 15.90
CA VAL A 45 -6.06 18.52 16.09
C VAL A 45 -5.67 17.06 15.93
N LYS A 46 -5.42 16.41 17.07
CA LYS A 46 -5.10 14.97 17.14
C LYS A 46 -6.32 14.17 16.72
N PHE A 47 -6.13 13.21 15.83
CA PHE A 47 -7.14 12.20 15.56
C PHE A 47 -7.51 11.52 16.87
N THR A 48 -8.79 11.57 17.22
CA THR A 48 -9.29 11.01 18.47
C THR A 48 -10.38 10.01 18.12
N PRO A 49 -10.05 8.70 18.08
CA PRO A 49 -11.04 7.65 17.93
C PRO A 49 -12.14 7.79 18.99
N THR A 50 -13.39 7.74 18.55
CA THR A 50 -14.57 7.83 19.43
C THR A 50 -15.07 6.46 19.89
N ASN A 51 -14.63 5.39 19.23
CA ASN A 51 -14.92 4.00 19.54
C ASN A 51 -13.64 3.34 20.11
N ASP A 52 -13.73 2.71 21.28
CA ASP A 52 -12.59 2.05 21.94
C ASP A 52 -12.07 0.83 21.15
N ASN A 53 -12.94 0.06 20.49
CA ASN A 53 -12.52 -1.03 19.60
C ASN A 53 -11.73 -0.46 18.41
N PHE A 54 -12.19 0.66 17.85
CA PHE A 54 -11.48 1.31 16.73
C PHE A 54 -10.13 1.88 17.17
N LYS A 55 -10.06 2.46 18.38
CA LYS A 55 -8.81 2.91 18.99
C LYS A 55 -7.83 1.76 19.15
N GLU A 56 -8.30 0.61 19.64
CA GLU A 56 -7.49 -0.59 19.76
C GLU A 56 -7.00 -1.06 18.38
N PHE A 57 -7.90 -1.15 17.39
CA PHE A 57 -7.59 -1.54 16.02
C PHE A 57 -6.48 -0.67 15.41
N ILE A 58 -6.65 0.66 15.40
CA ILE A 58 -5.67 1.59 14.84
C ILE A 58 -4.35 1.60 15.64
N GLY A 59 -4.42 1.34 16.96
CA GLY A 59 -3.25 1.25 17.84
C GLY A 59 -2.30 0.10 17.50
N ASN A 60 -2.78 -0.94 16.79
CA ASN A 60 -1.96 -2.08 16.38
C ASN A 60 -1.11 -1.81 15.12
N PHE A 61 -1.40 -0.73 14.36
CA PHE A 61 -0.61 -0.39 13.17
C PHE A 61 0.65 0.41 13.53
N GLN A 62 1.80 -0.07 13.05
CA GLN A 62 3.06 0.67 13.14
C GLN A 62 3.12 1.78 12.10
N GLN A 63 3.67 2.94 12.47
CA GLN A 63 3.87 4.04 11.54
C GLN A 63 4.80 3.63 10.39
N ALA A 64 4.38 3.90 9.16
CA ALA A 64 5.14 3.58 7.95
C ALA A 64 6.44 4.39 7.88
N LYS A 65 7.48 3.75 7.32
CA LYS A 65 8.71 4.44 6.88
C LYS A 65 8.57 4.72 5.38
N PHE A 66 8.79 5.97 4.99
CA PHE A 66 8.66 6.40 3.59
C PHE A 66 10.03 6.57 2.90
N PRO A 67 10.13 6.29 1.58
CA PRO A 67 9.09 5.67 0.76
C PRO A 67 8.86 4.21 1.19
N MET A 68 7.60 3.80 1.25
CA MET A 68 7.22 2.43 1.55
C MET A 68 7.04 1.67 0.24
N GLN A 69 7.65 0.50 0.13
CA GLN A 69 7.50 -0.37 -1.03
C GLN A 69 6.72 -1.61 -0.63
N LEU A 70 5.78 -1.99 -1.51
CA LEU A 70 5.08 -3.26 -1.51
C LEU A 70 5.51 -3.98 -2.79
N ASP A 71 6.67 -4.64 -2.71
CA ASP A 71 7.27 -5.36 -3.83
C ASP A 71 7.06 -6.89 -3.70
N GLU A 72 7.66 -7.65 -4.61
CA GLU A 72 7.57 -9.12 -4.61
C GLU A 72 8.08 -9.76 -3.31
N ARG A 73 9.07 -9.16 -2.65
CA ARG A 73 9.65 -9.68 -1.39
C ARG A 73 8.67 -9.49 -0.25
N ASN A 74 8.02 -8.31 -0.19
CA ASN A 74 6.95 -8.08 0.78
C ASN A 74 5.83 -9.09 0.56
N ILE A 75 5.36 -9.23 -0.67
CA ILE A 75 4.29 -10.17 -1.01
C ILE A 75 4.66 -11.60 -0.62
N ALA A 76 5.87 -12.05 -0.96
CA ALA A 76 6.37 -13.39 -0.61
C ALA A 76 6.43 -13.62 0.91
N PHE A 77 6.79 -12.60 1.70
CA PHE A 77 6.80 -12.68 3.17
C PHE A 77 5.40 -12.92 3.74
N PHE A 78 4.40 -12.17 3.27
CA PHE A 78 3.01 -12.33 3.72
C PHE A 78 2.38 -13.64 3.22
N ARG A 79 2.80 -14.11 2.05
CA ARG A 79 2.42 -15.41 1.47
C ARG A 79 2.95 -16.59 2.27
N ALA A 80 4.24 -16.57 2.61
CA ALA A 80 4.89 -17.65 3.35
C ALA A 80 4.21 -17.87 4.71
N LYS A 81 3.87 -16.78 5.43
CA LYS A 81 3.19 -16.86 6.71
C LYS A 81 1.83 -17.55 6.66
N ALA A 82 1.04 -17.28 5.62
CA ALA A 82 -0.27 -17.89 5.45
C ALA A 82 -0.20 -19.39 5.10
N SER A 83 0.98 -19.90 4.73
CA SER A 83 1.16 -21.28 4.26
C SER A 83 1.73 -22.23 5.33
N PHE A 84 2.16 -21.74 6.50
CA PHE A 84 2.72 -22.59 7.55
C PHE A 84 1.67 -23.02 8.58
N LYS A 85 1.11 -24.22 8.40
CA LYS A 85 0.32 -24.96 9.40
C LYS A 85 1.12 -26.03 10.19
N ASN A 86 2.44 -26.08 10.10
CA ASN A 86 3.22 -27.16 10.71
C ASN A 86 3.73 -26.83 12.12
N ASP A 87 3.25 -27.57 13.11
CA ASP A 87 3.49 -27.48 14.57
C ASP A 87 4.95 -27.66 15.05
N GLN A 88 5.95 -27.66 14.16
CA GLN A 88 7.33 -28.05 14.48
C GLN A 88 8.29 -26.86 14.72
N MET A 89 7.81 -25.61 14.77
CA MET A 89 8.60 -24.44 15.23
C MET A 89 8.10 -23.89 16.58
N GLN A 90 7.79 -24.78 17.53
CA GLN A 90 7.34 -24.40 18.88
C GLN A 90 8.46 -24.09 19.91
N SER A 91 9.73 -23.94 19.52
CA SER A 91 10.76 -23.68 20.55
C SER A 91 11.05 -22.20 20.85
N GLN A 92 10.58 -21.25 20.03
CA GLN A 92 10.48 -19.83 20.38
C GLN A 92 9.42 -19.19 19.48
N GLU A 93 8.18 -19.01 19.97
CA GLU A 93 7.22 -18.24 19.19
C GLU A 93 7.77 -16.83 18.93
N PRO A 94 8.05 -16.48 17.66
CA PRO A 94 8.61 -15.18 17.36
C PRO A 94 7.54 -14.11 17.53
N THR A 95 7.93 -12.92 17.98
CA THR A 95 7.04 -11.78 18.34
C THR A 95 6.03 -11.34 17.27
N TRP A 96 6.10 -11.89 16.06
CA TRP A 96 5.22 -11.59 14.92
C TRP A 96 3.95 -12.44 14.80
N LYS A 97 3.68 -13.42 15.69
CA LYS A 97 2.28 -13.88 15.91
C LYS A 97 1.36 -12.74 16.42
N LYS A 98 1.93 -11.58 16.78
CA LYS A 98 1.24 -10.31 17.10
C LYS A 98 0.85 -9.43 15.89
N LYS A 99 0.60 -10.00 14.70
CA LYS A 99 0.29 -9.23 13.47
C LYS A 99 -1.00 -9.61 12.74
N LEU A 100 -1.75 -10.59 13.21
CA LEU A 100 -3.08 -10.90 12.65
C LEU A 100 -4.11 -9.90 13.17
N ILE A 101 -5.02 -9.49 12.29
CA ILE A 101 -6.20 -8.71 12.65
C ILE A 101 -7.25 -9.70 13.16
N ALA A 102 -7.62 -9.58 14.43
CA ALA A 102 -8.59 -10.47 15.06
C ALA A 102 -10.01 -10.27 14.51
N ASP A 103 -10.81 -11.33 14.49
CA ASP A 103 -12.20 -11.33 14.01
C ASP A 103 -13.08 -10.26 14.65
N LYS A 104 -12.81 -9.88 15.91
CA LYS A 104 -13.55 -8.80 16.59
C LYS A 104 -13.44 -7.43 15.90
N PHE A 105 -12.50 -7.26 14.97
CA PHE A 105 -12.33 -6.05 14.18
C PHE A 105 -12.98 -6.16 12.78
N GLU A 106 -13.84 -7.15 12.56
CA GLU A 106 -14.59 -7.34 11.30
C GLU A 106 -15.37 -6.09 10.85
N GLU A 107 -15.83 -5.26 11.79
CA GLU A 107 -16.52 -4.00 11.48
C GLU A 107 -15.62 -2.99 10.74
N PHE A 108 -14.30 -3.07 10.97
CA PHE A 108 -13.31 -2.21 10.32
C PHE A 108 -12.67 -2.88 9.10
N VAL A 109 -12.68 -4.22 9.04
CA VAL A 109 -12.13 -4.98 7.91
C VAL A 109 -13.17 -5.98 7.41
N PRO A 110 -14.13 -5.53 6.57
CA PRO A 110 -15.25 -6.37 6.12
C PRO A 110 -14.82 -7.68 5.47
N SER A 111 -13.68 -7.69 4.79
CA SER A 111 -13.15 -8.87 4.09
C SER A 111 -12.70 -10.00 5.00
N ILE A 112 -12.66 -9.82 6.33
CA ILE A 112 -12.46 -10.93 7.30
C ILE A 112 -13.59 -11.97 7.18
N ASN A 113 -14.82 -11.54 6.90
CA ASN A 113 -16.00 -12.42 6.88
C ASN A 113 -16.42 -12.91 5.49
N GLU A 114 -15.88 -12.35 4.41
CA GLU A 114 -16.21 -12.76 3.04
C GLU A 114 -15.94 -14.25 2.78
N GLY A 115 -14.98 -14.85 3.50
CA GLY A 115 -14.67 -16.27 3.40
C GLY A 115 -15.68 -17.22 4.05
N ARG A 116 -16.64 -16.73 4.87
CA ARG A 116 -17.54 -17.57 5.66
C ARG A 116 -18.79 -18.04 4.91
N PHE A 117 -19.08 -17.48 3.73
CA PHE A 117 -20.32 -17.72 2.98
C PHE A 117 -20.19 -18.69 1.79
N SER A 118 -19.01 -19.28 1.54
CA SER A 118 -18.77 -20.19 0.42
C SER A 118 -18.00 -21.44 0.84
N ARG A 119 -18.27 -22.58 0.19
CA ARG A 119 -17.60 -23.87 0.44
C ARG A 119 -16.09 -23.90 0.12
N VAL A 120 -15.46 -22.79 -0.29
CA VAL A 120 -14.07 -22.76 -0.79
C VAL A 120 -13.41 -21.39 -0.55
N PRO A 121 -13.28 -20.94 0.70
CA PRO A 121 -11.92 -20.84 1.27
C PRO A 121 -11.87 -21.33 2.72
N THR A 122 -10.89 -22.18 3.04
CA THR A 122 -10.74 -22.78 4.38
C THR A 122 -10.15 -21.79 5.40
N HIS A 123 -9.46 -20.74 4.95
CA HIS A 123 -8.90 -19.72 5.85
C HIS A 123 -8.57 -18.43 5.09
N SER A 124 -8.99 -17.28 5.61
CA SER A 124 -8.49 -15.96 5.20
C SER A 124 -7.73 -15.37 6.38
N GLU A 125 -6.45 -15.06 6.19
CA GLU A 125 -5.65 -14.36 7.18
C GLU A 125 -5.55 -12.90 6.82
N THR A 126 -5.96 -12.03 7.74
CA THR A 126 -5.80 -10.58 7.59
C THR A 126 -4.69 -10.12 8.53
N GLN A 127 -3.75 -9.31 8.05
CA GLN A 127 -2.57 -8.89 8.82
C GLN A 127 -2.37 -7.38 8.81
N TYR A 128 -1.96 -6.82 9.96
CA TYR A 128 -1.53 -5.43 10.08
C TYR A 128 -0.26 -5.19 9.27
N VAL A 129 -0.25 -4.20 8.37
CA VAL A 129 0.94 -3.83 7.60
C VAL A 129 1.52 -2.51 8.11
N ALA A 130 0.83 -1.38 7.95
CA ALA A 130 1.34 -0.08 8.37
C ALA A 130 0.25 1.00 8.50
N LYS A 131 0.51 2.02 9.31
CA LYS A 131 -0.23 3.29 9.34
C LYS A 131 0.52 4.33 8.52
N LEU A 132 -0.13 4.90 7.51
CA LEU A 132 0.48 5.85 6.58
C LEU A 132 0.41 7.27 7.11
N ALA A 133 -0.78 7.69 7.53
CA ALA A 133 -1.05 9.04 8.00
C ALA A 133 -2.19 9.06 9.01
N GLU A 134 -2.21 10.10 9.83
CA GLU A 134 -3.23 10.35 10.84
C GLU A 134 -3.36 11.88 10.98
N ASN A 135 -4.58 12.40 10.83
CA ASN A 135 -4.89 13.82 11.05
C ASN A 135 -6.30 13.94 11.64
N SER A 136 -6.78 15.15 11.87
CA SER A 136 -8.09 15.38 12.50
C SER A 136 -9.30 14.79 11.77
N GLN A 137 -9.18 14.54 10.46
CA GLN A 137 -10.26 14.06 9.61
C GLN A 137 -10.21 12.55 9.41
N PHE A 138 -9.01 11.97 9.25
CA PHE A 138 -8.87 10.57 8.92
C PHE A 138 -7.58 9.92 9.45
N VAL A 139 -7.61 8.59 9.50
CA VAL A 139 -6.43 7.72 9.57
C VAL A 139 -6.36 6.85 8.32
N ALA A 140 -5.18 6.73 7.73
CA ALA A 140 -4.92 5.87 6.57
C ALA A 140 -4.01 4.71 6.97
N VAL A 141 -4.42 3.49 6.67
CA VAL A 141 -3.69 2.27 7.00
C VAL A 141 -3.61 1.35 5.80
N ILE A 142 -2.61 0.48 5.81
CA ILE A 142 -2.48 -0.66 4.92
C ILE A 142 -2.59 -1.92 5.75
N TYR A 143 -3.43 -2.84 5.31
CA TYR A 143 -3.46 -4.21 5.81
C TYR A 143 -3.38 -5.20 4.63
N SER A 144 -2.98 -6.43 4.91
CA SER A 144 -2.94 -7.49 3.89
C SER A 144 -4.01 -8.53 4.16
N ILE A 145 -4.50 -9.14 3.09
CA ILE A 145 -5.41 -10.27 3.10
C ILE A 145 -4.74 -11.39 2.32
N SER A 146 -4.57 -12.55 2.96
CA SER A 146 -4.07 -13.77 2.34
C SER A 146 -5.15 -14.83 2.40
N THR A 147 -5.56 -15.39 1.26
CA THR A 147 -6.65 -16.37 1.21
C THR A 147 -6.12 -17.74 0.82
N ALA A 148 -6.18 -18.71 1.73
CA ALA A 148 -5.85 -20.10 1.45
C ALA A 148 -7.11 -20.86 0.99
N TYR A 149 -7.09 -21.35 -0.24
CA TYR A 149 -8.16 -22.18 -0.80
C TYR A 149 -7.85 -23.65 -0.53
N GLY A 150 -8.67 -24.29 0.32
CA GLY A 150 -8.90 -25.73 0.50
C GLY A 150 -7.74 -26.73 0.34
N ASP A 151 -7.52 -27.57 1.36
CA ASP A 151 -6.65 -28.77 1.40
C ASP A 151 -7.04 -29.92 0.42
N TYR A 152 -7.87 -29.67 -0.59
CA TYR A 152 -8.27 -30.72 -1.54
C TYR A 152 -7.30 -30.81 -2.72
N GLY A 153 -6.12 -31.35 -2.47
CA GLY A 153 -5.30 -32.05 -3.48
C GLY A 153 -4.66 -31.23 -4.60
N TYR A 154 -4.85 -29.90 -4.66
CA TYR A 154 -4.13 -29.04 -5.59
C TYR A 154 -3.06 -28.24 -4.87
N SER A 155 -1.94 -28.94 -4.68
CA SER A 155 -0.60 -28.46 -4.35
C SER A 155 -0.42 -27.78 -2.99
N GLU A 156 0.40 -28.41 -2.15
CA GLU A 156 1.21 -27.83 -1.06
C GLU A 156 2.20 -26.76 -1.56
N ASP A 157 1.94 -26.14 -2.72
CA ASP A 157 2.73 -25.02 -3.21
C ASP A 157 2.28 -23.76 -2.46
N SER A 158 2.90 -23.56 -1.29
CA SER A 158 2.99 -22.28 -0.57
C SER A 158 3.31 -21.06 -1.47
N ASN A 159 3.73 -21.33 -2.71
CA ASN A 159 3.98 -20.36 -3.75
C ASN A 159 2.73 -19.73 -4.39
N ASN A 160 1.53 -20.28 -4.19
CA ASN A 160 0.33 -19.83 -4.94
C ASN A 160 -0.79 -19.23 -4.08
N THR A 161 -0.56 -18.98 -2.79
CA THR A 161 -1.53 -18.32 -1.90
C THR A 161 -1.70 -16.86 -2.33
N PRO A 162 -2.90 -16.43 -2.76
CA PRO A 162 -3.13 -15.05 -3.14
C PRO A 162 -2.97 -14.11 -1.96
N VAL A 163 -2.30 -12.97 -2.19
CA VAL A 163 -2.13 -11.90 -1.21
C VAL A 163 -2.58 -10.59 -1.83
N ARG A 164 -3.40 -9.82 -1.12
CA ARG A 164 -3.83 -8.47 -1.49
C ARG A 164 -3.43 -7.49 -0.39
N PHE A 165 -3.03 -6.28 -0.78
CA PHE A 165 -2.78 -5.18 0.13
C PHE A 165 -3.86 -4.12 -0.08
N MET A 166 -4.64 -3.91 0.97
CA MET A 166 -5.72 -2.94 1.02
C MET A 166 -5.18 -1.65 1.63
N LEU A 167 -5.38 -0.54 0.92
CA LEU A 167 -5.27 0.80 1.47
C LEU A 167 -6.67 1.26 1.86
N SER A 168 -6.87 1.54 3.15
CA SER A 168 -8.16 1.98 3.66
C SER A 168 -7.99 3.23 4.52
N THR A 169 -8.94 4.14 4.38
CA THR A 169 -9.03 5.35 5.19
C THR A 169 -10.29 5.32 6.04
N TYR A 170 -10.19 5.81 7.26
CA TYR A 170 -11.27 5.76 8.24
C TYR A 170 -11.44 7.14 8.88
N ASN A 171 -12.69 7.49 9.19
CA ASN A 171 -12.96 8.65 10.02
C ASN A 171 -12.74 8.33 11.52
N ASN A 172 -12.97 9.31 12.39
CA ASN A 172 -12.79 9.17 13.83
C ASN A 172 -13.79 8.22 14.52
N LYS A 173 -14.83 7.75 13.82
CA LYS A 173 -15.78 6.73 14.31
C LYS A 173 -15.39 5.31 13.91
N GLY A 174 -14.39 5.16 13.04
CA GLY A 174 -14.03 3.88 12.44
C GLY A 174 -14.86 3.54 11.20
N GLU A 175 -15.64 4.48 10.67
CA GLU A 175 -16.34 4.28 9.40
C GLU A 175 -15.32 4.42 8.24
N ILE A 176 -15.36 3.48 7.30
CA ILE A 176 -14.52 3.50 6.10
C ILE A 176 -14.92 4.70 5.24
N ILE A 177 -13.95 5.56 4.92
CA ILE A 177 -14.11 6.69 3.99
C ILE A 177 -13.89 6.20 2.56
N ASP A 178 -12.78 5.48 2.31
CA ASP A 178 -12.48 4.86 1.02
C ASP A 178 -11.54 3.67 1.22
N GLU A 179 -11.55 2.77 0.24
CA GLU A 179 -10.73 1.55 0.22
C GLU A 179 -10.31 1.19 -1.21
N LYS A 180 -9.05 0.77 -1.36
CA LYS A 180 -8.47 0.34 -2.65
C LYS A 180 -7.47 -0.80 -2.47
N VAL A 181 -7.50 -1.78 -3.38
CA VAL A 181 -6.40 -2.72 -3.58
C VAL A 181 -5.25 -1.99 -4.27
N ILE A 182 -4.10 -1.86 -3.61
CA ILE A 182 -2.94 -1.13 -4.14
C ILE A 182 -1.79 -2.04 -4.58
N ALA A 183 -1.71 -3.26 -4.05
CA ALA A 183 -0.75 -4.27 -4.48
C ALA A 183 -1.38 -5.65 -4.29
N TYR A 184 -0.99 -6.61 -5.11
CA TYR A 184 -1.48 -7.99 -5.00
C TYR A 184 -0.57 -8.97 -5.74
N ASN A 185 -0.73 -10.25 -5.41
CA ASN A 185 -0.29 -11.36 -6.22
C ASN A 185 -1.40 -12.41 -6.15
N ASP A 186 -1.96 -12.74 -7.30
CA ASP A 186 -2.95 -13.79 -7.45
C ASP A 186 -2.83 -14.43 -8.84
N ARG A 187 -3.71 -15.38 -9.14
CA ARG A 187 -3.71 -16.08 -10.44
C ARG A 187 -3.90 -15.13 -11.64
N MET A 188 -4.50 -13.95 -11.44
CA MET A 188 -4.77 -12.98 -12.51
C MET A 188 -3.58 -12.07 -12.78
N GLY A 189 -2.58 -12.05 -11.90
CA GLY A 189 -1.33 -11.35 -12.09
C GLY A 189 -0.76 -10.78 -10.80
N MET A 190 0.08 -9.77 -10.96
CA MET A 190 0.78 -9.15 -9.85
C MET A 190 0.70 -7.64 -9.97
N SER A 191 0.59 -6.97 -8.82
CA SER A 191 0.76 -5.53 -8.74
C SER A 191 1.63 -5.17 -7.55
N THR A 192 2.57 -4.25 -7.77
CA THR A 192 3.40 -3.66 -6.72
C THR A 192 2.98 -2.22 -6.47
N ALA A 193 3.32 -1.69 -5.30
CA ALA A 193 3.08 -0.30 -4.96
C ALA A 193 4.30 0.38 -4.35
N THR A 194 4.48 1.67 -4.66
CA THR A 194 5.35 2.58 -3.91
C THR A 194 4.51 3.70 -3.33
N ILE A 195 4.61 3.91 -2.03
CA ILE A 195 3.92 4.96 -1.30
C ILE A 195 4.93 6.03 -0.89
N GLU A 196 4.72 7.25 -1.34
CA GLU A 196 5.54 8.42 -1.02
C GLU A 196 5.05 9.14 0.24
N LYS A 197 5.91 9.97 0.86
CA LYS A 197 5.59 10.71 2.09
C LYS A 197 4.42 11.68 1.95
N ASN A 198 4.18 12.17 0.73
CA ASN A 198 3.03 13.03 0.37
C ASN A 198 1.73 12.24 0.14
N LEU A 199 1.70 10.95 0.50
CA LEU A 199 0.56 10.04 0.33
C LEU A 199 0.18 9.80 -1.14
N LYS A 200 1.11 10.02 -2.05
CA LYS A 200 1.00 9.56 -3.44
C LYS A 200 1.35 8.08 -3.50
N VAL A 201 0.45 7.29 -4.08
CA VAL A 201 0.61 5.84 -4.24
C VAL A 201 0.76 5.54 -5.72
N LYS A 202 1.91 5.01 -6.13
CA LYS A 202 2.15 4.55 -7.49
C LYS A 202 2.07 3.04 -7.54
N THR A 203 1.14 2.52 -8.33
CA THR A 203 0.95 1.08 -8.52
C THR A 203 1.37 0.69 -9.92
N GLN A 204 2.05 -0.45 -10.03
CA GLN A 204 2.42 -1.04 -11.31
C GLN A 204 1.76 -2.41 -11.39
N LYS A 205 0.97 -2.65 -12.44
CA LYS A 205 0.37 -3.95 -12.72
C LYS A 205 1.18 -4.67 -13.76
N PHE A 206 1.46 -5.93 -13.50
CA PHE A 206 2.25 -6.81 -14.35
C PHE A 206 1.35 -7.87 -14.97
N GLU A 207 1.63 -8.17 -16.24
CA GLU A 207 1.14 -9.37 -16.91
C GLU A 207 2.29 -10.35 -17.10
N ASN A 208 1.97 -11.64 -17.00
CA ASN A 208 2.91 -12.69 -17.32
C ASN A 208 3.09 -12.73 -18.84
N VAL A 209 4.34 -12.71 -19.28
CA VAL A 209 4.69 -12.95 -20.68
C VAL A 209 4.96 -14.44 -20.82
N PHE A 210 4.25 -15.09 -21.73
CA PHE A 210 4.43 -16.50 -22.06
C PHE A 210 5.26 -16.62 -23.34
N GLY A 211 6.30 -17.43 -23.29
CA GLY A 211 7.14 -17.73 -24.45
C GLY A 211 6.70 -19.02 -25.14
N LYS A 212 7.14 -19.17 -26.39
CA LYS A 212 7.16 -20.49 -27.05
C LYS A 212 8.44 -21.22 -26.65
N ASP A 213 8.39 -22.54 -26.49
CA ASP A 213 9.62 -23.33 -26.44
C ASP A 213 10.35 -23.37 -27.79
N GLU A 214 11.53 -24.00 -27.78
CA GLU A 214 12.35 -24.28 -28.95
C GLU A 214 11.59 -25.07 -30.04
N ASP A 215 10.55 -25.83 -29.65
CA ASP A 215 9.68 -26.60 -30.55
C ASP A 215 8.50 -25.79 -31.10
N GLY A 216 8.37 -24.51 -30.73
CA GLY A 216 7.33 -23.60 -31.20
C GLY A 216 5.96 -23.79 -30.52
N ASN A 217 5.87 -24.66 -29.51
CA ASN A 217 4.67 -24.82 -28.70
C ASN A 217 4.59 -23.68 -27.69
N SER A 218 3.40 -23.10 -27.53
CA SER A 218 3.16 -22.12 -26.48
C SER A 218 3.25 -22.81 -25.12
N ASN A 219 4.32 -22.57 -24.38
CA ASN A 219 4.40 -23.04 -23.02
C ASN A 219 3.56 -22.15 -22.13
N TYR A 220 2.76 -22.77 -21.26
CA TYR A 220 2.05 -22.09 -20.17
C TYR A 220 2.99 -21.64 -19.03
N ILE A 221 4.31 -21.71 -19.25
CA ILE A 221 5.34 -21.29 -18.31
C ILE A 221 5.69 -19.82 -18.58
N PRO A 222 5.50 -18.91 -17.61
CA PRO A 222 5.89 -17.51 -17.77
C PRO A 222 7.39 -17.38 -18.02
N THR A 223 7.78 -16.69 -19.10
CA THR A 223 9.18 -16.38 -19.44
C THR A 223 9.61 -15.00 -18.97
N GLY A 224 8.66 -14.17 -18.52
CA GLY A 224 8.94 -12.86 -17.96
C GLY A 224 7.68 -12.15 -17.44
N LYS A 225 7.87 -10.91 -16.99
CA LYS A 225 6.79 -10.01 -16.58
C LYS A 225 6.91 -8.71 -17.36
N LYS A 226 5.78 -8.16 -17.79
CA LYS A 226 5.71 -6.87 -18.47
C LYS A 226 4.75 -5.95 -17.72
N VAL A 227 5.09 -4.67 -17.63
CA VAL A 227 4.19 -3.66 -17.07
C VAL A 227 3.01 -3.48 -18.04
N LYS A 228 1.82 -3.83 -17.57
CA LYS A 228 0.56 -3.67 -18.30
C LYS A 228 -0.04 -2.28 -18.11
N SER A 229 0.06 -1.76 -16.89
CA SER A 229 -0.46 -0.44 -16.56
C SER A 229 0.17 0.12 -15.30
N GLU A 230 0.21 1.43 -15.18
CA GLU A 230 0.54 2.14 -13.96
C GLU A 230 -0.65 3.00 -13.54
N ILE A 231 -1.01 2.94 -12.26
CA ILE A 231 -2.07 3.77 -11.69
C ILE A 231 -1.49 4.54 -10.52
N THR A 232 -1.70 5.84 -10.52
CA THR A 232 -1.30 6.74 -9.45
C THR A 232 -2.54 7.19 -8.68
N TYR A 233 -2.55 6.92 -7.38
CA TYR A 233 -3.55 7.43 -6.46
C TYR A 233 -2.97 8.56 -5.59
N GLN A 234 -3.85 9.44 -5.14
CA GLN A 234 -3.55 10.47 -4.15
C GLN A 234 -4.58 10.37 -3.03
N ILE A 235 -4.12 10.26 -1.79
CA ILE A 235 -4.98 10.42 -0.62
C ILE A 235 -5.18 11.92 -0.41
N SER A 236 -6.43 12.36 -0.43
CA SER A 236 -6.78 13.76 -0.23
C SER A 236 -6.79 14.13 1.26
N LYS A 237 -7.03 15.41 1.58
CA LYS A 237 -7.06 15.90 2.98
C LYS A 237 -8.22 15.35 3.80
N ASN A 238 -9.29 14.86 3.16
CA ASN A 238 -10.44 14.28 3.84
C ASN A 238 -10.39 12.74 3.88
N GLY A 239 -9.33 12.12 3.35
CA GLY A 239 -9.15 10.68 3.34
C GLY A 239 -9.68 9.96 2.09
N THR A 240 -10.28 10.67 1.12
CA THR A 240 -10.69 10.06 -0.16
C THR A 240 -9.47 9.62 -0.97
N ILE A 241 -9.54 8.49 -1.66
CA ILE A 241 -8.45 7.95 -2.49
C ILE A 241 -8.77 8.21 -3.97
N GLU A 242 -8.15 9.24 -4.53
CA GLU A 242 -8.44 9.69 -5.91
C GLU A 242 -7.42 9.11 -6.90
N THR A 243 -7.89 8.63 -8.04
CA THR A 243 -7.00 8.33 -9.18
C THR A 243 -6.58 9.64 -9.85
N VAL A 244 -5.28 9.96 -9.78
CA VAL A 244 -4.71 11.20 -10.35
C VAL A 244 -3.85 10.94 -11.60
N GLY A 245 -3.69 9.68 -11.99
CA GLY A 245 -3.04 9.31 -13.24
C GLY A 245 -3.18 7.83 -13.55
N GLU A 246 -3.39 7.51 -14.82
CA GLU A 246 -3.40 6.13 -15.32
C GLU A 246 -2.65 6.09 -16.65
N SER A 247 -1.70 5.17 -16.77
CA SER A 247 -1.03 4.85 -18.01
C SER A 247 -1.24 3.36 -18.30
N LYS A 248 -1.53 3.03 -19.55
CA LYS A 248 -1.55 1.64 -20.04
C LYS A 248 -0.38 1.46 -20.98
N SER A 249 0.29 0.31 -20.94
CA SER A 249 1.29 0.01 -21.95
C SER A 249 0.59 0.04 -23.31
N LYS A 250 1.09 0.89 -24.21
CA LYS A 250 0.70 0.81 -25.61
C LYS A 250 1.36 -0.44 -26.17
N ASP A 251 0.61 -1.53 -26.13
CA ASP A 251 0.98 -2.68 -26.92
C ASP A 251 0.89 -2.23 -28.36
N LYS A 252 2.04 -2.14 -29.04
CA LYS A 252 2.03 -2.22 -30.49
C LYS A 252 1.41 -3.59 -30.77
N GLU A 253 0.13 -3.62 -31.12
CA GLU A 253 -0.43 -4.76 -31.84
C GLU A 253 0.57 -5.07 -32.96
N ALA A 254 1.29 -6.17 -32.84
CA ALA A 254 1.93 -6.76 -33.99
C ALA A 254 0.77 -7.09 -34.93
N LYS A 255 0.57 -6.23 -35.94
CA LYS A 255 -0.23 -6.55 -37.13
C LYS A 255 0.47 -7.71 -37.84
N ASP A 256 0.29 -8.92 -37.33
CA ASP A 256 0.37 -10.13 -38.12
C ASP A 256 -1.00 -10.80 -38.04
N ARG A 257 -1.96 -10.15 -38.68
CA ARG A 257 -3.03 -10.89 -39.36
C ARG A 257 -2.38 -11.50 -40.59
N THR A 258 -1.86 -12.72 -40.46
CA THR A 258 -1.82 -13.63 -41.59
C THR A 258 -3.15 -14.35 -41.62
N ASP A 259 -3.89 -14.08 -42.70
CA ASP A 259 -5.20 -14.61 -42.98
C ASP A 259 -5.18 -16.14 -43.00
N TYR A 260 -5.96 -16.78 -42.14
CA TYR A 260 -6.37 -18.16 -42.38
C TYR A 260 -7.46 -18.13 -43.45
N VAL A 261 -7.06 -18.42 -44.68
CA VAL A 261 -7.97 -18.79 -45.77
C VAL A 261 -8.37 -20.25 -45.53
N PHE A 262 -9.67 -20.48 -45.33
CA PHE A 262 -10.29 -21.81 -45.36
C PHE A 262 -10.44 -22.31 -46.80
#